data_AF-A0A1G7N620-F1
#
_entry.id   AF-A0A1G7N620-F1
#
_cell.length_a   1.000
_cell.length_b   1.000
_cell.length_c   1.000
_cell.angle_alpha   90.00
_cell.angle_beta   90.00
_cell.angle_gamma   90.00
#
_symmetry.space_group_name_H-M   'P 1'
#
loop_
_entity.id
_entity.type
_entity.pdbx_description
1 polymer ?
#
loop_
_entity_poly.entity_id
_entity_poly.type
_entity_poly.pdbx_seq_one_letter_code
_entity_poly.pdbx_strand_id
1 'polypeptide(L)'
;MKNYAYFLLAFAFAGCVENKQQEQQADSTVQTVEKNNEPAPAAPVTPDATPEKIIRERAQGTVTLLDSANGRPIVQVNDNVQLEAGIPRKGWASTLVTTELNDTQTEGQLLKKGSPIIADGKTVGKVLEDVEIEMTFKNDKGVNTGVFHAAVQQNKIKTGTVIETVLAKYLQEHTGRTLPDMQSFIKQFQLEALNINKPYKEYYNYESAADDPSPGYRTVLVFHQDKLIGVVDSRTLQLAGAKHYQLDRDYHGYFFTDTDEKLRKEYITKFNQFVNSAD
;
A
#
# COMPACT_ATOMS: atom_id res chain seq x y z
N MET A 1 -41.21 -41.92 -28.62
CA MET A 1 -41.33 -41.01 -29.78
C MET A 1 -40.00 -40.30 -29.92
N LYS A 2 -39.11 -40.83 -30.76
CA LYS A 2 -38.62 -40.27 -32.04
C LYS A 2 -37.72 -39.02 -31.91
N ASN A 3 -36.48 -39.29 -32.28
CA ASN A 3 -35.20 -38.56 -32.36
C ASN A 3 -35.10 -37.28 -33.23
N TYR A 4 -33.93 -36.63 -33.02
CA TYR A 4 -33.06 -35.85 -33.93
C TYR A 4 -33.31 -34.34 -34.12
N ALA A 5 -32.30 -33.49 -33.84
CA ALA A 5 -31.30 -33.06 -34.85
C ALA A 5 -30.31 -32.01 -34.28
N TYR A 6 -29.04 -32.14 -34.69
CA TYR A 6 -27.89 -31.27 -34.44
C TYR A 6 -27.92 -29.99 -35.29
N PHE A 7 -27.24 -28.91 -34.86
CA PHE A 7 -26.43 -28.08 -35.77
C PHE A 7 -25.35 -27.27 -35.01
N LEU A 8 -24.09 -27.48 -35.42
CA LEU A 8 -22.88 -26.71 -35.14
C LEU A 8 -22.65 -25.75 -36.33
N LEU A 9 -22.10 -24.55 -36.11
CA LEU A 9 -21.19 -23.94 -37.08
C LEU A 9 -20.33 -22.84 -36.46
N ALA A 10 -19.02 -22.95 -36.67
CA ALA A 10 -18.00 -21.93 -36.46
C ALA A 10 -17.64 -21.27 -37.79
N PHE A 11 -17.17 -20.01 -37.77
CA PHE A 11 -16.32 -19.46 -38.84
C PHE A 11 -15.39 -18.37 -38.29
N ALA A 12 -14.10 -18.54 -38.59
CA ALA A 12 -13.02 -17.58 -38.39
C ALA A 12 -12.79 -16.79 -39.69
N PHE A 13 -12.26 -15.56 -39.61
CA PHE A 13 -11.38 -15.02 -40.66
C PHE A 13 -10.40 -13.99 -40.09
N ALA A 14 -9.14 -14.16 -40.49
CA ALA A 14 -7.99 -13.29 -40.30
C ALA A 14 -7.85 -12.28 -41.46
N GLY A 15 -7.04 -11.24 -41.28
CA GLY A 15 -6.57 -10.39 -42.36
C GLY A 15 -5.54 -9.34 -41.91
N CYS A 16 -4.25 -9.67 -42.05
CA CYS A 16 -3.14 -8.72 -42.15
C CYS A 16 -3.00 -8.24 -43.59
N VAL A 17 -2.70 -6.97 -43.83
CA VAL A 17 -1.93 -6.55 -45.02
C VAL A 17 -0.96 -5.43 -44.64
N GLU A 18 0.30 -5.74 -44.84
CA GLU A 18 1.51 -4.93 -44.75
C GLU A 18 1.88 -4.54 -46.19
N ASN A 19 2.34 -3.31 -46.44
CA ASN A 19 2.94 -2.98 -47.73
C ASN A 19 4.15 -2.04 -47.57
N LYS A 20 5.30 -2.55 -48.02
CA LYS A 20 6.62 -1.90 -48.15
C LYS A 20 6.86 -1.52 -49.61
N GLN A 21 7.58 -0.41 -49.85
CA GLN A 21 8.65 -0.22 -50.87
C GLN A 21 9.05 1.29 -50.83
N GLN A 22 10.30 1.73 -50.53
CA GLN A 22 11.59 1.65 -51.26
C GLN A 22 11.45 2.11 -52.74
N GLU A 23 12.18 3.09 -53.30
CA GLU A 23 13.63 3.39 -53.36
C GLU A 23 13.85 4.82 -53.97
N GLN A 24 14.84 5.62 -53.51
CA GLN A 24 16.14 6.02 -54.17
C GLN A 24 16.02 6.68 -55.59
N GLN A 25 16.62 7.83 -55.94
CA GLN A 25 18.04 8.30 -55.99
C GLN A 25 18.03 9.83 -56.24
N ALA A 26 18.78 10.69 -55.51
CA ALA A 26 20.18 11.13 -55.70
C ALA A 26 20.43 12.14 -56.84
N ASP A 27 20.80 13.39 -56.48
CA ASP A 27 21.80 14.18 -57.21
C ASP A 27 22.52 15.15 -56.25
N SER A 28 23.83 15.32 -56.46
CA SER A 28 24.79 16.03 -55.61
C SER A 28 24.93 17.50 -56.05
N THR A 29 25.09 18.50 -55.19
CA THR A 29 26.38 18.93 -54.61
C THR A 29 26.14 20.28 -53.90
N VAL A 30 26.73 20.47 -52.72
CA VAL A 30 27.44 21.67 -52.23
C VAL A 30 27.73 21.44 -50.74
N GLN A 31 29.02 21.39 -50.39
CA GLN A 31 29.48 21.29 -49.00
C GLN A 31 29.27 22.62 -48.28
N THR A 32 28.63 22.57 -47.11
CA THR A 32 28.68 23.64 -46.09
C THR A 32 28.87 22.98 -44.71
N VAL A 33 29.69 23.63 -43.90
CA VAL A 33 30.35 23.14 -42.68
C VAL A 33 29.39 23.09 -41.47
N GLU A 34 29.49 21.99 -40.72
CA GLU A 34 29.15 21.73 -39.31
C GLU A 34 28.06 22.56 -38.58
N LYS A 35 26.98 21.87 -38.18
CA LYS A 35 26.59 21.72 -36.76
C LYS A 35 25.56 20.58 -36.62
N ASN A 36 26.00 19.44 -36.07
CA ASN A 36 25.12 18.34 -35.67
C ASN A 36 24.18 18.80 -34.55
N ASN A 37 22.89 18.88 -34.86
CA ASN A 37 21.80 18.78 -33.88
C ASN A 37 20.78 17.80 -34.45
N GLU A 38 21.14 16.53 -34.45
CA GLU A 38 20.19 15.44 -34.66
C GLU A 38 19.36 15.31 -33.36
N PRO A 39 18.02 15.34 -33.42
CA PRO A 39 17.19 15.05 -32.26
C PRO A 39 17.47 13.62 -31.81
N ALA A 40 17.88 13.46 -30.55
CA ALA A 40 18.05 12.14 -29.97
C ALA A 40 16.78 11.30 -30.19
N PRO A 41 16.90 10.01 -30.60
CA PRO A 41 15.77 9.11 -30.66
C PRO A 41 15.02 9.13 -29.33
N ALA A 42 13.71 9.36 -29.36
CA ALA A 42 12.87 9.31 -28.18
C ALA A 42 13.14 8.00 -27.44
N ALA A 43 13.54 8.12 -26.16
CA ALA A 43 13.76 6.96 -25.32
C ALA A 43 12.49 6.09 -25.35
N PRO A 44 12.61 4.77 -25.52
CA PRO A 44 11.46 3.88 -25.46
C PRO A 44 10.80 4.06 -24.09
N VAL A 45 9.55 4.54 -24.11
CA VAL A 45 8.70 4.62 -22.94
C VAL A 45 8.61 3.21 -22.40
N THR A 46 9.26 3.00 -21.25
CA THR A 46 9.26 1.69 -20.60
C THR A 46 7.80 1.41 -20.22
N PRO A 47 7.24 0.23 -20.57
CA PRO A 47 5.88 -0.11 -20.18
C PRO A 47 5.74 0.02 -18.66
N ASP A 48 4.65 0.65 -18.21
CA ASP A 48 4.36 0.92 -16.80
C ASP A 48 4.78 -0.25 -15.91
N ALA A 49 5.85 -0.04 -15.14
CA ALA A 49 6.21 -0.95 -14.07
C ALA A 49 4.97 -1.09 -13.19
N THR A 50 4.57 -2.33 -12.88
CA THR A 50 3.48 -2.56 -11.94
C THR A 50 3.80 -1.78 -10.66
N PRO A 51 2.88 -0.94 -10.15
CA PRO A 51 3.16 -0.11 -8.99
C PRO A 51 3.71 -0.97 -7.86
N GLU A 52 4.81 -0.52 -7.24
CA GLU A 52 5.36 -1.21 -6.08
C GLU A 52 4.26 -1.38 -5.03
N LYS A 53 4.04 -2.61 -4.56
CA LYS A 53 3.07 -2.89 -3.51
C LYS A 53 3.57 -2.33 -2.18
N ILE A 54 2.74 -1.56 -1.49
CA ILE A 54 3.04 -0.93 -0.20
C ILE A 54 2.11 -1.56 0.84
N ILE A 55 2.57 -2.63 1.49
CA ILE A 55 1.79 -3.37 2.50
C ILE A 55 1.84 -2.65 3.85
N ARG A 56 2.98 -2.03 4.13
CA ARG A 56 3.26 -1.26 5.35
C ARG A 56 4.21 -0.11 5.01
N GLU A 57 4.36 0.76 5.98
CA GLU A 57 5.25 1.91 5.92
C GLU A 57 6.72 1.47 5.81
N ARG A 58 7.59 2.36 5.35
CA ARG A 58 9.02 2.08 5.19
C ARG A 58 9.89 3.08 5.95
N ALA A 59 11.06 2.63 6.38
CA ALA A 59 12.10 3.49 6.92
C ALA A 59 12.58 4.53 5.89
N GLN A 60 12.82 5.77 6.33
CA GLN A 60 13.39 6.85 5.56
C GLN A 60 14.87 7.04 5.92
N GLY A 61 15.75 6.54 5.05
CA GLY A 61 17.17 6.44 5.30
C GLY A 61 17.52 5.32 6.28
N THR A 62 18.76 5.32 6.77
CA THR A 62 19.15 4.46 7.89
C THR A 62 18.50 4.98 9.17
N VAL A 63 17.70 4.14 9.83
CA VAL A 63 16.90 4.50 11.01
C VAL A 63 17.35 3.68 12.20
N THR A 64 17.52 4.35 13.34
CA THR A 64 17.71 3.70 14.63
C THR A 64 16.36 3.58 15.33
N LEU A 65 15.99 2.36 15.68
CA LEU A 65 14.80 2.02 16.45
C LEU A 65 15.16 1.91 17.93
N LEU A 66 14.25 2.37 18.79
CA LEU A 66 14.43 2.39 20.23
C LEU A 66 13.55 1.32 20.89
N ASP A 67 13.85 0.93 22.13
CA ASP A 67 12.96 0.01 22.88
C ASP A 67 11.62 0.66 23.28
N SER A 68 11.58 1.98 23.32
CA SER A 68 10.39 2.78 23.65
C SER A 68 10.56 4.21 23.16
N ALA A 69 9.50 5.02 23.23
CA ALA A 69 9.59 6.45 22.89
C ALA A 69 10.64 7.17 23.76
N ASN A 70 11.65 7.76 23.11
CA ASN A 70 12.84 8.35 23.76
C ASN A 70 13.67 7.35 24.59
N GLY A 71 13.52 6.05 24.36
CA GLY A 71 14.25 4.99 25.02
C GLY A 71 15.68 4.82 24.52
N ARG A 72 16.24 3.64 24.74
CA ARG A 72 17.59 3.31 24.28
C ARG A 72 17.57 2.71 22.87
N PRO A 73 18.61 2.97 22.05
CA PRO A 73 18.79 2.31 20.76
C PRO A 73 18.89 0.79 20.92
N ILE A 74 18.09 0.05 20.17
CA ILE A 74 18.14 -1.43 20.16
C ILE A 74 18.40 -2.01 18.79
N VAL A 75 18.01 -1.33 17.71
CA VAL A 75 18.17 -1.82 16.33
C VAL A 75 18.48 -0.67 15.40
N GLN A 76 19.25 -0.95 14.35
CA GLN A 76 19.41 -0.09 13.19
C GLN A 76 18.91 -0.81 11.94
N VAL A 77 18.03 -0.18 11.18
CA VAL A 77 17.53 -0.68 9.90
C VAL A 77 17.96 0.22 8.74
N ASN A 78 18.10 -0.36 7.56
CA ASN A 78 18.47 0.34 6.33
C ASN A 78 17.29 1.14 5.75
N ASP A 79 17.58 1.93 4.72
CA ASP A 79 16.53 2.63 3.96
C ASP A 79 15.54 1.65 3.32
N ASN A 80 14.28 2.06 3.21
CA ASN A 80 13.18 1.30 2.62
C ASN A 80 12.80 -0.02 3.32
N VAL A 81 13.37 -0.32 4.48
CA VAL A 81 12.95 -1.47 5.28
C VAL A 81 11.51 -1.29 5.73
N GLN A 82 10.70 -2.34 5.59
CA GLN A 82 9.31 -2.33 6.00
C GLN A 82 9.22 -2.19 7.52
N LEU A 83 8.36 -1.29 7.99
CA LEU A 83 8.06 -1.06 9.39
C LEU A 83 6.56 -1.24 9.59
N GLU A 84 6.16 -2.15 10.46
CA GLU A 84 4.78 -2.25 10.92
C GLU A 84 4.58 -1.22 12.03
N ALA A 85 4.43 0.06 11.65
CA ALA A 85 4.33 1.16 12.59
C ALA A 85 2.87 1.47 12.94
N GLY A 86 2.62 1.60 14.24
CA GLY A 86 1.34 1.97 14.83
C GLY A 86 1.00 3.46 14.72
N ILE A 87 -0.08 3.84 15.38
CA ILE A 87 -0.62 5.20 15.37
C ILE A 87 0.38 6.14 16.08
N PRO A 88 0.92 7.16 15.39
CA PRO A 88 1.88 8.06 16.02
C PRO A 88 1.28 8.84 17.19
N ARG A 89 1.94 8.80 18.35
CA ARG A 89 1.62 9.58 19.55
C ARG A 89 2.82 10.43 19.95
N LYS A 90 2.65 11.75 20.03
CA LYS A 90 3.71 12.71 20.40
C LYS A 90 4.98 12.57 19.54
N GLY A 91 4.81 12.32 18.24
CA GLY A 91 5.91 12.19 17.26
C GLY A 91 6.61 10.82 17.23
N TRP A 92 6.10 9.83 17.96
CA TRP A 92 6.62 8.47 18.00
C TRP A 92 5.55 7.47 17.60
N ALA A 93 5.93 6.42 16.89
CA ALA A 93 5.09 5.26 16.64
C ALA A 93 5.73 4.02 17.27
N SER A 94 4.92 3.20 17.94
CA SER A 94 5.28 1.80 18.22
C SER A 94 5.48 1.07 16.89
N THR A 95 6.36 0.09 16.83
CA THR A 95 6.53 -0.71 15.63
C THR A 95 6.93 -2.13 15.95
N LEU A 96 6.44 -3.08 15.16
CA LEU A 96 6.96 -4.45 15.17
C LEU A 96 8.11 -4.56 14.17
N VAL A 97 9.21 -5.15 14.63
CA VAL A 97 10.33 -5.52 13.78
C VAL A 97 10.28 -7.03 13.59
N THR A 98 10.28 -7.47 12.34
CA THR A 98 10.39 -8.87 12.00
C THR A 98 11.81 -9.19 11.52
N THR A 99 12.29 -10.38 11.89
CA THR A 99 13.55 -10.91 11.36
C THR A 99 13.44 -12.41 11.15
N GLU A 100 13.99 -12.89 10.04
CA GLU A 100 14.17 -14.32 9.84
C GLU A 100 15.12 -14.86 10.91
N LEU A 101 14.74 -16.01 11.48
CA LEU A 101 15.46 -16.72 12.51
C LEU A 101 16.05 -18.00 11.93
N ASN A 102 17.15 -18.46 12.52
CA ASN A 102 17.60 -19.82 12.28
C ASN A 102 16.71 -20.82 13.06
N ASP A 103 16.88 -22.11 12.77
CA ASP A 103 16.05 -23.17 13.36
C ASP A 103 16.25 -23.38 14.88
N THR A 104 17.31 -22.82 15.47
CA THR A 104 17.60 -22.95 16.91
C THR A 104 17.09 -21.76 17.72
N GLN A 105 16.72 -20.67 17.06
CA GLN A 105 16.18 -19.47 17.69
C GLN A 105 14.67 -19.58 17.90
N THR A 106 14.25 -19.33 19.13
CA THR A 106 12.85 -19.45 19.57
C THR A 106 12.42 -18.22 20.36
N GLU A 107 11.12 -18.10 20.58
CA GLU A 107 10.54 -17.14 21.53
C GLU A 107 11.22 -17.21 22.91
N GLY A 108 11.36 -16.05 23.56
CA GLY A 108 12.05 -15.86 24.83
C GLY A 108 13.58 -15.85 24.75
N GLN A 109 14.18 -16.14 23.59
CA GLN A 109 15.63 -16.03 23.40
C GLN A 109 16.05 -14.60 23.05
N LEU A 110 17.30 -14.27 23.38
CA LEU A 110 17.90 -12.98 23.02
C LEU A 110 18.55 -13.05 21.64
N LEU A 111 18.14 -12.16 20.74
CA LEU A 111 18.97 -11.71 19.64
C LEU A 111 20.13 -10.90 20.22
N LYS A 112 21.36 -11.33 19.94
CA LYS A 112 22.55 -10.72 20.51
C LYS A 112 22.92 -9.44 19.78
N LYS A 113 23.54 -8.52 20.51
CA LYS A 113 24.19 -7.35 19.92
C LYS A 113 25.06 -7.75 18.73
N GLY A 114 24.87 -7.08 17.60
CA GLY A 114 25.55 -7.35 16.34
C GLY A 114 24.87 -8.40 15.46
N SER A 115 23.84 -9.10 15.92
CA SER A 115 23.05 -10.00 15.08
C SER A 115 22.43 -9.24 13.91
N PRO A 116 22.40 -9.83 12.69
CA PRO A 116 21.75 -9.20 11.55
C PRO A 116 20.23 -9.22 11.71
N ILE A 117 19.56 -8.18 11.21
CA ILE A 117 18.12 -8.22 10.92
C ILE A 117 17.97 -8.69 9.48
N ILE A 118 17.20 -9.75 9.26
CA ILE A 118 17.04 -10.41 7.97
C ILE A 118 15.59 -10.33 7.52
N ALA A 119 15.35 -9.86 6.29
CA ALA A 119 14.05 -9.87 5.64
C ALA A 119 14.21 -10.30 4.18
N ASP A 120 13.37 -11.25 3.75
CA ASP A 120 13.43 -11.86 2.42
C ASP A 120 14.83 -12.39 2.06
N GLY A 121 15.48 -13.05 3.01
CA GLY A 121 16.83 -13.59 2.89
C GLY A 121 17.94 -12.54 2.76
N LYS A 122 17.65 -11.25 2.97
CA LYS A 122 18.63 -10.15 2.89
C LYS A 122 18.86 -9.53 4.26
N THR A 123 20.11 -9.17 4.55
CA THR A 123 20.43 -8.35 5.71
C THR A 123 19.93 -6.93 5.49
N VAL A 124 18.96 -6.51 6.30
CA VAL A 124 18.29 -5.21 6.22
C VAL A 124 18.60 -4.32 7.42
N GLY A 125 19.38 -4.80 8.37
CA GLY A 125 19.74 -4.06 9.57
C GLY A 125 20.61 -4.87 10.51
N LYS A 126 20.77 -4.37 11.73
CA LYS A 126 21.51 -5.03 12.80
C LYS A 126 20.96 -4.66 14.18
N VAL A 127 21.11 -5.60 15.10
CA VAL A 127 20.83 -5.43 16.52
C VAL A 127 21.97 -4.62 17.16
N LEU A 128 21.63 -3.57 17.91
CA LEU A 128 22.58 -2.66 18.58
C LEU A 128 22.81 -3.03 20.04
N GLU A 129 21.82 -3.62 20.69
CA GLU A 129 21.84 -4.13 22.06
C GLU A 129 21.02 -5.42 22.12
N ASP A 130 21.24 -6.30 23.10
CA ASP A 130 20.48 -7.56 23.20
C ASP A 130 18.95 -7.28 23.25
N VAL A 131 18.18 -7.99 22.42
CA VAL A 131 16.71 -7.87 22.32
C VAL A 131 16.08 -9.25 22.42
N GLU A 132 15.00 -9.38 23.19
CA GLU A 132 14.24 -10.62 23.32
C GLU A 132 13.32 -10.83 22.10
N ILE A 133 13.26 -12.07 21.62
CA ILE A 133 12.27 -12.51 20.64
C ILE A 133 10.96 -12.71 21.39
N GLU A 134 10.00 -11.82 21.18
CA GLU A 134 8.74 -11.80 21.92
C GLU A 134 7.71 -12.77 21.33
N MET A 135 7.78 -13.03 20.03
CA MET A 135 6.89 -13.96 19.34
C MET A 135 7.61 -14.61 18.17
N THR A 136 7.23 -15.84 17.85
CA THR A 136 7.68 -16.52 16.61
C THR A 136 6.51 -17.02 15.79
N PHE A 137 6.66 -17.00 14.47
CA PHE A 137 5.70 -17.57 13.52
C PHE A 137 6.39 -18.02 12.23
N LYS A 138 5.65 -18.76 11.39
CA LYS A 138 6.08 -19.10 10.03
C LYS A 138 5.44 -18.13 9.04
N ASN A 139 6.27 -17.38 8.31
CA ASN A 139 5.75 -16.48 7.27
C ASN A 139 5.19 -17.25 6.06
N ASP A 140 4.63 -16.55 5.08
CA ASP A 140 4.00 -17.13 3.88
C ASP A 140 4.96 -18.03 3.05
N LYS A 141 6.27 -17.91 3.27
CA LYS A 141 7.31 -18.72 2.62
C LYS A 141 7.78 -19.90 3.49
N GLY A 142 7.18 -20.10 4.67
CA GLY A 142 7.56 -21.13 5.64
C GLY A 142 8.84 -20.83 6.42
N VAL A 143 9.34 -19.59 6.39
CA VAL A 143 10.56 -19.19 7.11
C VAL A 143 10.23 -18.86 8.56
N ASN A 144 11.04 -19.38 9.50
CA ASN A 144 10.91 -19.06 10.92
C ASN A 144 11.18 -17.57 11.13
N THR A 145 10.23 -16.84 11.68
CA THR A 145 10.30 -15.38 11.81
C THR A 145 10.06 -15.00 13.26
N GLY A 146 10.96 -14.18 13.81
CA GLY A 146 10.87 -13.60 15.13
C GLY A 146 10.32 -12.18 15.05
N VAL A 147 9.60 -11.79 16.09
CA VAL A 147 9.03 -10.45 16.25
C VAL A 147 9.44 -9.88 17.60
N PHE A 148 9.70 -8.59 17.62
CA PHE A 148 9.87 -7.81 18.85
C PHE A 148 9.38 -6.39 18.65
N HIS A 149 8.98 -5.73 19.74
CA HIS A 149 8.54 -4.36 19.71
C HIS A 149 9.72 -3.38 19.70
N ALA A 150 9.51 -2.26 19.04
CA ALA A 150 10.38 -1.10 19.05
C ALA A 150 9.57 0.19 18.92
N ALA A 151 10.26 1.32 18.92
CA ALA A 151 9.71 2.63 18.67
C ALA A 151 10.52 3.34 17.58
N VAL A 152 9.81 4.06 16.71
CA VAL A 152 10.39 4.86 15.63
C VAL A 152 9.86 6.28 15.68
N GLN A 153 10.72 7.26 15.37
CA GLN A 153 10.28 8.64 15.21
C GLN A 153 9.46 8.77 13.93
N GLN A 154 8.33 9.46 13.99
CA GLN A 154 7.41 9.61 12.85
C GLN A 154 8.10 10.23 11.63
N ASN A 155 9.02 11.17 11.83
CA ASN A 155 9.78 11.81 10.74
C ASN A 155 10.85 10.90 10.10
N LYS A 156 11.03 9.67 10.60
CA LYS A 156 11.88 8.62 10.04
C LYS A 156 11.07 7.59 9.26
N ILE A 157 9.75 7.76 9.18
CA ILE A 157 8.88 6.97 8.31
C ILE A 157 8.75 7.68 6.97
N LYS A 158 8.98 6.95 5.89
CA LYS A 158 8.92 7.45 4.52
C LYS A 158 7.49 7.82 4.16
N THR A 159 7.21 9.11 4.09
CA THR A 159 5.84 9.65 3.88
C THR A 159 5.15 9.10 2.63
N GLY A 160 5.90 8.83 1.55
CA GLY A 160 5.38 8.20 0.32
C GLY A 160 4.93 6.74 0.49
N THR A 161 5.00 6.18 1.70
CA THR A 161 4.52 4.84 2.05
C THR A 161 3.43 4.86 3.13
N VAL A 162 3.09 6.05 3.64
CA VAL A 162 2.00 6.27 4.60
C VAL A 162 0.70 6.41 3.81
N ILE A 163 -0.23 5.47 3.98
CA ILE A 163 -1.43 5.35 3.14
C ILE A 163 -2.26 6.63 3.13
N GLU A 164 -2.39 7.33 4.26
CA GLU A 164 -3.16 8.56 4.39
C GLU A 164 -2.56 9.70 3.55
N THR A 165 -1.22 9.81 3.57
CA THR A 165 -0.49 10.82 2.80
C THR A 165 -0.60 10.54 1.30
N VAL A 166 -0.45 9.26 0.92
CA VAL A 166 -0.53 8.86 -0.48
C VAL A 166 -1.96 8.99 -1.01
N LEU A 167 -2.98 8.63 -0.22
CA LEU A 167 -4.39 8.77 -0.58
C LEU A 167 -4.77 10.24 -0.80
N ALA A 168 -4.36 11.13 0.11
CA ALA A 168 -4.63 12.56 0.00
C ALA A 168 -4.04 13.14 -1.28
N LYS A 169 -2.80 12.77 -1.63
CA LYS A 169 -2.17 13.17 -2.89
C LYS A 169 -2.87 12.54 -4.11
N TYR A 170 -3.16 11.25 -4.04
CA TYR A 170 -3.79 10.49 -5.12
C TYR A 170 -5.13 11.13 -5.55
N LEU A 171 -5.93 11.55 -4.58
CA LEU A 171 -7.24 12.17 -4.81
C LEU A 171 -7.16 13.61 -5.37
N GLN A 172 -6.02 14.30 -5.23
CA GLN A 172 -5.80 15.58 -5.91
C GLN A 172 -5.61 15.38 -7.42
N GLU A 173 -4.99 14.26 -7.81
CA GLU A 173 -4.74 13.89 -9.20
C GLU A 173 -5.97 13.21 -9.84
N HIS A 174 -6.80 12.52 -9.04
CA HIS A 174 -7.94 11.72 -9.50
C HIS A 174 -9.28 12.25 -8.96
N THR A 175 -9.68 13.44 -9.40
CA THR A 175 -10.87 14.14 -8.89
C THR A 175 -12.21 13.45 -9.21
N GLY A 176 -12.22 12.60 -10.25
CA GLY A 176 -13.37 11.79 -10.66
C GLY A 176 -13.86 10.84 -9.58
N ARG A 177 -12.95 10.37 -8.71
CA ARG A 177 -13.25 9.54 -7.53
C ARG A 177 -14.07 8.28 -7.87
N THR A 178 -13.96 7.78 -9.10
CA THR A 178 -14.68 6.57 -9.49
C THR A 178 -13.92 5.33 -9.02
N LEU A 179 -14.61 4.22 -8.83
CA LEU A 179 -13.98 2.95 -8.47
C LEU A 179 -12.89 2.54 -9.47
N PRO A 180 -13.08 2.66 -10.81
CA PRO A 180 -12.01 2.50 -11.79
C PRO A 180 -10.79 3.40 -11.53
N ASP A 181 -11.00 4.69 -11.25
CA ASP A 181 -9.91 5.63 -10.96
C ASP A 181 -9.12 5.21 -9.71
N MET A 182 -9.78 4.57 -8.73
CA MET A 182 -9.15 4.15 -7.48
C MET A 182 -8.49 2.77 -7.55
N GLN A 183 -8.62 2.03 -8.66
CA GLN A 183 -8.13 0.65 -8.73
C GLN A 183 -6.61 0.52 -8.54
N SER A 184 -5.82 1.46 -9.08
CA SER A 184 -4.36 1.41 -8.92
C SER A 184 -3.96 1.62 -7.46
N PHE A 185 -4.60 2.56 -6.76
CA PHE A 185 -4.42 2.80 -5.33
C PHE A 185 -4.82 1.57 -4.48
N ILE A 186 -6.00 1.01 -4.74
CA ILE A 186 -6.50 -0.21 -4.07
C ILE A 186 -5.49 -1.36 -4.22
N LYS A 187 -4.96 -1.56 -5.43
CA LYS A 187 -3.95 -2.61 -5.70
C LYS A 187 -2.60 -2.31 -5.05
N GLN A 188 -2.17 -1.05 -5.07
CA GLN A 188 -0.90 -0.63 -4.51
C GLN A 188 -0.84 -0.90 -3.01
N PHE A 189 -1.89 -0.54 -2.27
CA PHE A 189 -1.99 -0.74 -0.82
C PHE A 189 -2.64 -2.06 -0.41
N GLN A 190 -2.95 -2.92 -1.38
CA GLN A 190 -3.59 -4.22 -1.18
C GLN A 190 -4.87 -4.15 -0.34
N LEU A 191 -5.73 -3.18 -0.63
CA LEU A 191 -6.99 -3.05 0.09
C LEU A 191 -7.92 -4.22 -0.22
N GLU A 192 -8.49 -4.80 0.83
CA GLU A 192 -9.41 -5.93 0.77
C GLU A 192 -10.85 -5.45 0.59
N ALA A 193 -11.64 -6.17 -0.19
CA ALA A 193 -13.05 -5.85 -0.37
C ALA A 193 -13.86 -6.28 0.86
N LEU A 194 -14.66 -5.36 1.41
CA LEU A 194 -15.63 -5.63 2.46
C LEU A 194 -17.05 -5.55 1.90
N ASN A 195 -17.87 -6.56 2.21
CA ASN A 195 -19.23 -6.69 1.69
C ASN A 195 -20.27 -6.76 2.82
N ILE A 196 -20.05 -5.99 3.89
CA ILE A 196 -20.90 -5.99 5.09
C ILE A 196 -21.93 -4.86 5.02
N ASN A 197 -21.51 -3.62 4.75
CA ASN A 197 -22.39 -2.45 4.79
C ASN A 197 -23.11 -2.20 3.45
N LYS A 198 -23.89 -3.15 2.94
CA LYS A 198 -24.69 -2.91 1.71
C LYS A 198 -25.65 -1.71 1.90
N PRO A 199 -25.87 -0.86 0.87
CA PRO A 199 -25.43 -0.99 -0.53
C PRO A 199 -24.02 -0.44 -0.84
N TYR A 200 -23.25 -0.06 0.18
CA TYR A 200 -21.91 0.46 0.01
C TYR A 200 -20.93 -0.64 -0.40
N LYS A 201 -19.97 -0.29 -1.26
CA LYS A 201 -18.80 -1.13 -1.55
C LYS A 201 -17.63 -0.54 -0.79
N GLU A 202 -16.94 -1.37 -0.02
CA GLU A 202 -15.87 -0.94 0.86
C GLU A 202 -14.56 -1.64 0.50
N TYR A 203 -13.46 -0.90 0.58
CA TYR A 203 -12.11 -1.46 0.45
C TYR A 203 -11.26 -1.00 1.62
N TYR A 204 -10.63 -1.91 2.35
CA TYR A 204 -9.95 -1.56 3.59
C TYR A 204 -8.58 -2.21 3.75
N ASN A 205 -7.79 -1.67 4.67
CA ASN A 205 -6.66 -2.36 5.29
C ASN A 205 -6.78 -2.31 6.82
N TYR A 206 -5.99 -3.14 7.49
CA TYR A 206 -5.91 -3.15 8.95
C TYR A 206 -4.88 -2.16 9.48
N GLU A 207 -5.09 -1.76 10.73
CA GLU A 207 -4.09 -1.06 11.53
C GLU A 207 -2.93 -2.01 11.89
N SER A 208 -1.84 -1.43 12.39
CA SER A 208 -0.65 -2.13 12.81
C SER A 208 -0.92 -3.06 13.98
N ALA A 209 -0.38 -4.28 13.89
CA ALA A 209 -0.35 -5.20 15.02
C ALA A 209 0.54 -4.74 16.19
N ALA A 210 1.32 -3.65 16.01
CA ALA A 210 2.17 -3.07 17.06
C ALA A 210 1.36 -2.40 18.18
N ASP A 211 0.12 -1.99 17.89
CA ASP A 211 -0.76 -1.37 18.88
C ASP A 211 -1.79 -2.37 19.42
N ASP A 212 -2.26 -3.31 18.59
CA ASP A 212 -3.25 -4.34 18.94
C ASP A 212 -3.02 -5.60 18.08
N PRO A 213 -2.81 -6.80 18.65
CA PRO A 213 -2.59 -8.03 17.89
C PRO A 213 -3.78 -8.45 17.01
N SER A 214 -4.97 -7.92 17.26
CA SER A 214 -6.17 -8.08 16.42
C SER A 214 -6.65 -6.71 15.93
N PRO A 215 -5.87 -6.03 15.07
CA PRO A 215 -6.09 -4.64 14.76
C PRO A 215 -7.44 -4.40 14.05
N GLY A 216 -8.07 -3.28 14.38
CA GLY A 216 -9.21 -2.76 13.63
C GLY A 216 -8.80 -2.26 12.23
N TYR A 217 -9.75 -1.65 11.53
CA TYR A 217 -9.46 -1.03 10.24
C TYR A 217 -8.53 0.17 10.42
N ARG A 218 -7.62 0.34 9.46
CA ARG A 218 -6.83 1.56 9.31
C ARG A 218 -7.55 2.55 8.43
N THR A 219 -7.69 2.22 7.16
CA THR A 219 -8.38 3.03 6.16
C THR A 219 -9.47 2.18 5.51
N VAL A 220 -10.65 2.76 5.31
CA VAL A 220 -11.77 2.18 4.56
C VAL A 220 -12.23 3.17 3.50
N LEU A 221 -12.08 2.80 2.23
CA LEU A 221 -12.64 3.55 1.11
C LEU A 221 -14.12 3.19 0.93
N VAL A 222 -15.00 4.18 0.93
CA VAL A 222 -16.45 3.99 0.90
C VAL A 222 -17.03 4.43 -0.44
N PHE A 223 -17.49 3.47 -1.24
CA PHE A 223 -18.11 3.74 -2.53
C PHE A 223 -19.62 3.53 -2.49
N HIS A 224 -20.35 4.40 -3.20
CA HIS A 224 -21.76 4.23 -3.53
C HIS A 224 -21.94 4.45 -5.03
N GLN A 225 -22.55 3.49 -5.73
CA GLN A 225 -22.72 3.54 -7.20
C GLN A 225 -21.41 3.88 -7.93
N ASP A 226 -20.33 3.20 -7.55
CA ASP A 226 -18.97 3.36 -8.09
C ASP A 226 -18.32 4.73 -7.88
N LYS A 227 -18.92 5.64 -7.10
CA LYS A 227 -18.29 6.89 -6.68
C LYS A 227 -17.83 6.80 -5.23
N LEU A 228 -16.59 7.21 -4.95
CA LEU A 228 -16.06 7.34 -3.59
C LEU A 228 -16.77 8.51 -2.91
N ILE A 229 -17.57 8.20 -1.89
CA ILE A 229 -18.36 9.19 -1.12
C ILE A 229 -17.64 9.63 0.16
N GLY A 230 -16.70 8.82 0.63
CA GLY A 230 -15.88 9.16 1.78
C GLY A 230 -14.85 8.11 2.11
N VAL A 231 -14.10 8.39 3.17
CA VAL A 231 -13.08 7.52 3.73
C VAL A 231 -13.32 7.45 5.24
N VAL A 232 -13.30 6.26 5.81
CA VAL A 232 -13.18 6.08 7.26
C VAL A 232 -11.73 5.76 7.57
N ASP A 233 -11.19 6.37 8.62
CA ASP A 233 -9.81 6.17 9.02
C ASP A 233 -9.67 6.13 10.54
N SER A 234 -8.81 5.28 11.09
CA SER A 234 -8.47 5.27 12.52
C SER A 234 -7.39 6.30 12.87
N ARG A 235 -6.74 6.88 11.87
CA ARG A 235 -5.77 7.98 12.00
C ARG A 235 -6.37 9.29 11.48
N THR A 236 -5.60 10.36 11.69
CA THR A 236 -5.95 11.66 11.12
C THR A 236 -5.60 11.71 9.64
N LEU A 237 -6.57 12.07 8.82
CA LEU A 237 -6.44 12.21 7.38
C LEU A 237 -6.91 13.60 6.95
N GLN A 238 -6.23 14.20 5.98
CA GLN A 238 -6.64 15.48 5.40
C GLN A 238 -7.00 15.29 3.94
N LEU A 239 -8.30 15.29 3.64
CA LEU A 239 -8.81 15.19 2.27
C LEU A 239 -9.42 16.52 1.83
N ALA A 240 -8.94 17.04 0.71
CA ALA A 240 -9.52 18.23 0.08
C ALA A 240 -10.99 17.97 -0.30
N GLY A 241 -11.88 18.91 0.01
CA GLY A 241 -13.30 18.79 -0.30
C GLY A 241 -14.06 17.76 0.54
N ALA A 242 -13.48 17.28 1.66
CA ALA A 242 -14.17 16.42 2.61
C ALA A 242 -14.50 17.16 3.92
N LYS A 243 -15.58 16.74 4.56
CA LYS A 243 -15.97 17.13 5.92
C LYS A 243 -15.65 15.99 6.87
N HIS A 244 -15.07 16.34 8.02
CA HIS A 244 -14.78 15.40 9.11
C HIS A 244 -16.02 15.16 9.98
N TYR A 245 -16.18 13.91 10.41
CA TYR A 245 -17.19 13.43 11.35
C TYR A 245 -16.50 12.46 12.30
N GLN A 246 -16.70 12.66 13.61
CA GLN A 246 -16.30 11.66 14.59
C GLN A 246 -17.24 10.46 14.51
N LEU A 247 -16.67 9.25 14.44
CA LEU A 247 -17.39 7.98 14.49
C LEU A 247 -17.09 7.27 15.82
N ASP A 248 -17.75 6.15 16.06
CA ASP A 248 -17.53 5.36 17.28
C ASP A 248 -16.15 4.69 17.26
N ARG A 249 -15.65 4.27 18.43
CA ARG A 249 -14.33 3.62 18.60
C ARG A 249 -13.16 4.42 18.01
N ASP A 250 -13.19 5.74 18.21
CA ASP A 250 -12.17 6.69 17.76
C ASP A 250 -11.93 6.76 16.24
N TYR A 251 -12.81 6.14 15.43
CA TYR A 251 -12.74 6.29 13.97
C TYR A 251 -13.12 7.71 13.51
N HIS A 252 -12.55 8.11 12.39
CA HIS A 252 -12.79 9.40 11.75
C HIS A 252 -13.39 9.18 10.36
N GLY A 253 -14.57 9.76 10.11
CA GLY A 253 -15.21 9.77 8.80
C GLY A 253 -14.90 11.06 8.04
N TYR A 254 -14.38 10.94 6.82
CA TYR A 254 -14.08 12.05 5.91
C TYR A 254 -14.95 11.92 4.66
N PHE A 255 -16.11 12.58 4.65
CA PHE A 255 -17.08 12.48 3.55
C PHE A 255 -17.04 13.70 2.66
N PHE A 256 -17.02 13.49 1.35
CA PHE A 256 -16.92 14.58 0.39
C PHE A 256 -18.16 15.48 0.41
N THR A 257 -17.97 16.78 0.19
CA THR A 257 -19.03 17.80 0.28
C THR A 257 -20.18 17.60 -0.70
N ASP A 258 -19.93 16.89 -1.79
CA ASP A 258 -20.92 16.52 -2.81
C ASP A 258 -21.63 15.19 -2.53
N THR A 259 -21.37 14.56 -1.38
CA THR A 259 -22.09 13.37 -0.93
C THR A 259 -23.43 13.76 -0.33
N ASP A 260 -24.49 13.09 -0.77
CA ASP A 260 -25.83 13.25 -0.21
C ASP A 260 -25.84 12.99 1.31
N GLU A 261 -26.51 13.87 2.05
CA GLU A 261 -26.51 13.82 3.51
C GLU A 261 -27.18 12.57 4.06
N LYS A 262 -28.25 12.09 3.41
CA LYS A 262 -28.96 10.88 3.84
C LYS A 262 -28.07 9.66 3.65
N LEU A 263 -27.40 9.54 2.50
CA LEU A 263 -26.42 8.49 2.24
C LEU A 263 -25.29 8.49 3.30
N ARG A 264 -24.67 9.64 3.55
CA ARG A 264 -23.63 9.75 4.58
C ARG A 264 -24.11 9.26 5.95
N LYS A 265 -25.26 9.77 6.41
CA LYS A 265 -25.82 9.42 7.74
C LYS A 265 -26.15 7.93 7.86
N GLU A 266 -26.71 7.34 6.79
CA GLU A 266 -27.00 5.92 6.74
C GLU A 266 -25.72 5.08 6.84
N TYR A 267 -24.68 5.45 6.08
CA TYR A 267 -23.38 4.78 6.16
C TYR A 267 -22.78 4.85 7.57
N ILE A 268 -22.71 6.05 8.16
CA ILE A 268 -22.17 6.25 9.51
C ILE A 268 -22.89 5.37 10.54
N THR A 269 -24.22 5.31 10.45
CA THR A 269 -25.02 4.48 11.36
C THR A 269 -24.67 3.00 11.23
N LYS A 270 -24.56 2.49 10.00
CA LYS A 270 -24.18 1.09 9.73
C LYS A 270 -22.77 0.77 10.19
N PHE A 271 -21.82 1.65 9.88
CA PHE A 271 -20.43 1.48 10.29
C PHE A 271 -20.31 1.41 11.82
N ASN A 272 -20.92 2.37 12.54
CA ASN A 272 -20.92 2.40 14.00
C ASN A 272 -21.57 1.14 14.60
N GLN A 273 -22.70 0.69 14.06
CA GLN A 273 -23.33 -0.57 14.49
C GLN A 273 -22.40 -1.77 14.29
N PHE A 274 -21.71 -1.84 13.15
CA PHE A 274 -20.78 -2.92 12.86
C PHE A 274 -19.62 -2.93 13.85
N VAL A 275 -18.90 -1.82 13.99
CA VAL A 275 -17.71 -1.78 14.86
C VAL A 275 -18.09 -2.05 16.32
N ASN A 276 -19.23 -1.56 16.80
CA ASN A 276 -19.71 -1.82 18.16
C ASN A 276 -20.19 -3.28 18.38
N SER A 277 -20.50 -4.02 17.32
CA SER A 277 -20.92 -5.43 17.40
C SER A 277 -19.76 -6.43 17.38
N ALA A 278 -18.54 -5.95 17.12
CA ALA A 278 -17.34 -6.78 17.05
C ALA A 278 -16.66 -7.03 18.42
N ASP A 279 -17.26 -6.53 19.53
CA ASP A 279 -16.88 -6.89 20.92
C ASP A 279 -17.81 -7.96 21.50
#